data_AF-A0A6I8NBA6-F1
#
_entry.id   AF-A0A6I8NBA6-F1
#
_cell.length_a   1.000
_cell.length_b   1.000
_cell.length_c   1.000
_cell.angle_alpha   90.00
_cell.angle_beta   90.00
_cell.angle_gamma   90.00
#
_symmetry.space_group_name_H-M   'P 1'
#
loop_
_entity.id
_entity.type
_entity.pdbx_description
1 polymer ?
#
loop_
_entity_poly.entity_id
_entity_poly.type
_entity_poly.pdbx_seq_one_letter_code
_entity_poly.pdbx_strand_id
1 'polypeptide(L)'
;MTTPRGDVTALFLGPPGSGKSELIRALRWSDTGEPVPKPDAGVPVLFPAGPGLFLGELSCPPAAPGPWAAEADVLVLVLPRAGGGPGPELAEAGRAALARGVPVLAVLTRIPGPGEEEPERARARGELVAAGLDSVPLFLVAGPEPHGAQWAALRAALEREVAALERLLPPAQEGFEVLGEEELAAVREAFEAGGLEAVLSWVRASLERLGSAQVDLGVAGEGAGAVLDALRGLGEGDEGAAPAEPPPRPLPYPAPDHPNVVLWALPAGPPEDARPRCHAVVLVSPGPLGPEEAARGRALSQAGTPCFHVRTDGAGPGAGGGQEGPDDESWVVLGGEDPEPPPPAFPLRPGGLPGLQEALRRALAPAQGAALLLALPPASPAGARAKAEALRGEAWRPALLASLAATAPVPGLGWACDVALLRGQLAEYRRELGLEPGALARRERALGLPPGTLAALARSALSHGATREAVEERLRGWAGEGRAGGVLLGALGFLFPVGGAVATGGLGYRAAHGVLSQGLAELQADAEAVLGADPGPPEA
;
A
#
# COMPACT_ATOMS: atom_id res chain seq x y z
N MET A 1 0.88 2.03 27.27
CA MET A 1 1.11 1.42 25.95
C MET A 1 2.61 1.41 25.74
N THR A 2 3.22 0.23 25.65
CA THR A 2 4.66 0.07 25.39
C THR A 2 4.91 0.32 23.92
N THR A 3 5.83 1.23 23.59
CA THR A 3 6.28 1.49 22.21
C THR A 3 6.67 0.17 21.51
N PRO A 4 6.22 -0.09 20.27
CA PRO A 4 6.58 -1.29 19.54
C PRO A 4 8.09 -1.31 19.28
N ARG A 5 8.73 -2.45 19.55
CA ARG A 5 10.17 -2.68 19.35
C ARG A 5 10.38 -3.21 17.94
N GLY A 6 11.30 -2.64 17.17
CA GLY A 6 11.67 -3.17 15.84
C GLY A 6 12.54 -4.41 15.95
N ASP A 7 12.51 -5.28 14.94
CA ASP A 7 13.36 -6.47 14.94
C ASP A 7 14.82 -6.12 14.61
N VAL A 8 15.76 -6.74 15.32
CA VAL A 8 17.21 -6.59 15.15
C VAL A 8 17.79 -7.88 14.59
N THR A 9 18.62 -7.78 13.55
CA THR A 9 19.32 -8.93 12.94
C THR A 9 20.80 -8.95 13.34
N ALA A 10 21.23 -9.97 14.07
CA ALA A 10 22.63 -10.23 14.38
C ALA A 10 23.21 -11.34 13.48
N LEU A 11 24.11 -10.99 12.56
CA LEU A 11 24.64 -11.92 11.55
C LEU A 11 26.01 -12.48 11.96
N PHE A 12 26.12 -13.80 12.09
CA PHE A 12 27.33 -14.54 12.43
C PHE A 12 28.06 -14.97 11.15
N LEU A 13 29.24 -14.39 10.92
CA LEU A 13 30.08 -14.63 9.76
C LEU A 13 31.36 -15.36 10.15
N GLY A 14 31.75 -16.38 9.39
CA GLY A 14 33.00 -17.08 9.66
C GLY A 14 33.18 -18.31 8.77
N PRO A 15 34.39 -18.90 8.73
CA PRO A 15 34.64 -20.06 7.89
C PRO A 15 33.83 -21.30 8.35
N PRO A 16 33.67 -22.31 7.48
CA PRO A 16 33.08 -23.58 7.88
C PRO A 16 33.82 -24.18 9.08
N GLY A 17 33.09 -24.70 10.06
CA GLY A 17 33.68 -25.27 11.28
C GLY A 17 34.19 -24.26 12.31
N SER A 18 33.94 -22.95 12.14
CA SER A 18 34.32 -21.94 13.15
C SER A 18 33.43 -21.93 14.41
N GLY A 19 32.41 -22.79 14.49
CA GLY A 19 31.52 -22.91 15.66
C GLY A 19 30.31 -21.98 15.68
N LYS A 20 29.96 -21.34 14.55
CA LYS A 20 28.80 -20.42 14.44
C LYS A 20 27.49 -21.07 14.88
N SER A 21 27.19 -22.28 14.39
CA SER A 21 25.94 -22.98 14.73
C SER A 21 25.84 -23.32 16.22
N GLU A 22 26.98 -23.57 16.88
CA GLU A 22 27.03 -23.80 18.33
C GLU A 22 26.75 -22.49 19.09
N LEU A 23 27.34 -21.37 18.66
CA LEU A 23 27.07 -20.04 19.22
C LEU A 23 25.60 -19.66 19.11
N ILE A 24 25.02 -19.80 17.92
CA ILE A 24 23.63 -19.43 17.68
C ILE A 24 22.70 -20.29 18.53
N ARG A 25 22.92 -21.62 18.57
CA ARG A 25 22.11 -22.52 19.40
C ARG A 25 22.17 -22.14 20.89
N ALA A 26 23.34 -21.75 21.39
CA ALA A 26 23.54 -21.32 22.76
C ALA A 26 22.88 -19.95 23.07
N LEU A 27 22.73 -19.08 22.07
CA LEU A 27 22.20 -17.73 22.25
C LEU A 27 20.67 -17.62 22.11
N ARG A 28 20.00 -18.57 21.46
CA ARG A 28 18.52 -18.61 21.33
C ARG A 28 17.84 -18.67 22.71
N TRP A 29 16.81 -17.82 22.93
CA TRP A 29 16.05 -17.79 24.19
C TRP A 29 14.91 -18.82 24.26
N SER A 30 14.53 -19.46 23.15
CA SER A 30 13.46 -20.48 23.12
C SER A 30 13.94 -21.80 22.51
N ASP A 31 13.78 -22.89 23.26
CA ASP A 31 14.04 -24.27 22.83
C ASP A 31 12.87 -24.80 21.98
N THR A 32 12.52 -24.06 20.93
CA THR A 32 11.64 -24.59 19.87
C THR A 32 12.48 -25.65 19.16
N GLY A 33 12.23 -26.92 19.47
CA GLY A 33 12.95 -28.11 18.98
C GLY A 33 12.90 -28.34 17.46
N GLU A 34 12.84 -27.28 16.67
CA GLU A 34 12.98 -27.32 15.23
C GLU A 34 14.42 -27.67 14.84
N PRO A 35 14.62 -28.68 13.97
CA PRO A 35 15.93 -29.07 13.50
C PRO A 35 16.58 -27.92 12.72
N VAL A 36 17.84 -27.60 13.06
CA VAL A 36 18.67 -26.63 12.34
C VAL A 36 18.82 -27.12 10.88
N PRO A 37 18.24 -26.43 9.88
CA PRO A 37 18.44 -26.81 8.49
C PRO A 37 19.94 -26.71 8.15
N LYS A 38 20.42 -27.61 7.28
CA LYS A 38 21.83 -27.57 6.87
C LYS A 38 22.11 -26.20 6.20
N PRO A 39 23.17 -25.49 6.59
CA PRO A 39 23.49 -24.20 5.99
C PRO A 39 23.67 -24.36 4.49
N ASP A 40 22.91 -23.60 3.72
CA ASP A 40 23.10 -23.52 2.27
C ASP A 40 24.34 -22.68 1.98
N ALA A 41 25.08 -23.00 0.92
CA ALA A 41 26.44 -22.49 0.73
C ALA A 41 26.52 -20.98 0.39
N GLY A 42 25.40 -20.35 0.00
CA GLY A 42 25.37 -18.99 -0.55
C GLY A 42 24.46 -17.96 0.14
N VAL A 43 23.63 -18.37 1.12
CA VAL A 43 22.58 -17.52 1.73
C VAL A 43 22.57 -17.73 3.26
N PRO A 44 22.37 -16.67 4.07
CA PRO A 44 22.34 -16.80 5.52
C PRO A 44 21.07 -17.49 6.00
N VAL A 45 21.22 -18.37 6.98
CA VAL A 45 20.10 -19.02 7.67
C VAL A 45 19.74 -18.21 8.92
N LEU A 46 18.51 -17.72 9.01
CA LEU A 46 18.04 -16.91 10.15
C LEU A 46 17.33 -17.79 11.19
N PHE A 47 17.57 -17.50 12.47
CA PHE A 47 16.99 -18.19 13.61
C PHE A 47 16.32 -17.18 14.54
N PRO A 48 15.05 -17.36 14.93
CA PRO A 48 14.43 -16.54 15.95
C PRO A 48 15.13 -16.81 17.28
N ALA A 49 15.57 -15.74 17.94
CA ALA A 49 16.18 -15.82 19.27
C ALA A 49 15.27 -15.27 20.36
N GLY A 50 14.35 -14.34 20.07
CA GLY A 50 13.29 -13.86 20.95
C GLY A 50 12.52 -12.69 20.36
N PRO A 51 11.71 -11.94 21.16
CA PRO A 51 10.90 -10.83 20.66
C PRO A 51 11.80 -9.76 20.02
N GLY A 52 11.68 -9.58 18.71
CA GLY A 52 12.47 -8.60 17.96
C GLY A 52 13.96 -8.95 17.77
N LEU A 53 14.38 -10.22 17.88
CA LEU A 53 15.79 -10.60 17.60
C LEU A 53 15.88 -11.84 16.69
N PHE A 54 16.60 -11.68 15.58
CA PHE A 54 16.99 -12.74 14.66
C PHE A 54 18.51 -12.93 14.67
N LEU A 55 18.96 -14.19 14.72
CA LEU A 55 20.37 -14.55 14.60
C LEU A 55 20.59 -15.21 13.24
N GLY A 56 21.46 -14.67 12.41
CA GLY A 56 21.78 -15.23 11.10
C GLY A 56 23.09 -16.02 11.10
N GLU A 57 23.17 -17.15 10.39
CA GLU A 57 24.42 -17.87 10.13
C GLU A 57 24.82 -17.77 8.65
N LEU A 58 26.04 -17.33 8.36
CA LEU A 58 26.62 -17.41 7.02
C LEU A 58 28.05 -17.96 7.06
N SER A 59 28.33 -18.92 6.18
CA SER A 59 29.68 -19.48 6.03
C SER A 59 30.46 -18.78 4.92
N CYS A 60 31.58 -18.16 5.30
CA CYS A 60 32.44 -17.41 4.39
C CYS A 60 33.89 -17.89 4.53
N PRO A 61 34.47 -18.55 3.51
CA PRO A 61 33.87 -19.00 2.23
C PRO A 61 32.86 -20.17 2.38
N PRO A 62 32.02 -20.48 1.37
CA PRO A 62 32.06 -19.96 -0.01
C PRO A 62 31.17 -18.74 -0.29
N ALA A 63 30.35 -18.28 0.65
CA ALA A 63 29.54 -17.08 0.44
C ALA A 63 30.38 -15.80 0.56
N ALA A 64 30.12 -14.82 -0.30
CA ALA A 64 30.69 -13.48 -0.18
C ALA A 64 30.01 -12.72 0.98
N PRO A 65 30.75 -12.26 2.01
CA PRO A 65 30.15 -11.66 3.20
C PRO A 65 29.59 -10.24 2.96
N GLY A 66 30.08 -9.52 1.94
CA GLY A 66 29.79 -8.11 1.71
C GLY A 66 28.30 -7.75 1.64
N PRO A 67 27.50 -8.39 0.76
CA PRO A 67 26.07 -8.10 0.62
C PRO A 67 25.30 -8.32 1.94
N TRP A 68 25.57 -9.43 2.62
CA TRP A 68 24.86 -9.80 3.85
C TRP A 68 25.30 -8.98 5.07
N ALA A 69 26.59 -8.66 5.17
CA ALA A 69 27.12 -7.77 6.20
C ALA A 69 26.60 -6.33 6.06
N ALA A 70 26.26 -5.92 4.82
CA ALA A 70 25.64 -4.62 4.58
C ALA A 70 24.23 -4.52 5.18
N GLU A 71 23.51 -5.64 5.31
CA GLU A 71 22.12 -5.68 5.78
C GLU A 71 21.97 -5.98 7.27
N ALA A 72 23.03 -6.44 7.95
CA ALA A 72 22.97 -6.79 9.36
C ALA A 72 22.96 -5.55 10.28
N ASP A 73 22.09 -5.58 11.30
CA ASP A 73 22.05 -4.56 12.36
C ASP A 73 23.18 -4.71 13.37
N VAL A 74 23.64 -5.95 13.59
CA VAL A 74 24.83 -6.30 14.36
C VAL A 74 25.63 -7.35 13.61
N LEU A 75 26.95 -7.17 13.50
CA LEU A 75 27.83 -8.15 12.87
C LEU A 75 28.64 -8.92 13.91
N VAL A 76 28.65 -10.24 13.83
CA VAL A 76 29.46 -11.11 14.70
C VAL A 76 30.46 -11.90 13.85
N LEU A 77 31.73 -11.52 13.93
CA LEU A 77 32.82 -12.20 13.25
C LEU A 77 33.30 -13.40 14.09
N VAL A 78 33.02 -14.61 13.63
CA VAL A 78 33.43 -15.86 14.28
C VAL A 78 34.75 -16.34 13.68
N LEU A 79 35.82 -16.18 14.47
CA LEU A 79 37.18 -16.46 14.06
C LEU A 79 37.44 -17.98 13.91
N PRO A 80 38.34 -18.39 12.99
CA PRO A 80 38.67 -19.79 12.77
C PRO A 80 39.25 -20.46 14.03
N ARG A 81 38.74 -21.65 14.38
CA ARG A 81 39.24 -22.46 15.51
C ARG A 81 40.70 -22.91 15.35
N ALA A 82 41.12 -23.16 14.11
CA ALA A 82 42.49 -23.55 13.77
C ALA A 82 43.51 -22.42 13.98
N GLY A 83 43.04 -21.21 14.31
CA GLY A 83 43.83 -19.99 14.40
C GLY A 83 43.96 -19.29 13.05
N GLY A 84 44.26 -17.99 13.08
CA GLY A 84 44.26 -17.12 11.91
C GLY A 84 43.14 -16.08 12.01
N GLY A 85 43.37 -14.92 11.40
CA GLY A 85 42.43 -13.80 11.45
C GLY A 85 41.16 -14.03 10.62
N PRO A 86 40.23 -13.06 10.66
CA PRO A 86 39.17 -13.02 9.68
C PRO A 86 39.84 -12.81 8.31
N GLY A 87 39.70 -13.77 7.39
CA GLY A 87 40.28 -13.66 6.04
C GLY A 87 39.91 -12.34 5.35
N PRO A 88 40.53 -12.00 4.20
CA PRO A 88 40.42 -10.68 3.59
C PRO A 88 38.98 -10.18 3.41
N GLU A 89 38.08 -11.06 2.97
CA GLU A 89 36.66 -10.73 2.76
C GLU A 89 35.91 -10.43 4.06
N LEU A 90 36.15 -11.20 5.13
CA LEU A 90 35.55 -10.97 6.45
C LEU A 90 36.10 -9.70 7.10
N ALA A 91 37.39 -9.44 6.90
CA ALA A 91 38.04 -8.23 7.37
C ALA A 91 37.46 -6.99 6.66
N GLU A 92 37.25 -7.05 5.34
CA GLU A 92 36.60 -6.00 4.57
C GLU A 92 35.16 -5.76 5.02
N ALA A 93 34.37 -6.81 5.17
CA ALA A 93 32.99 -6.72 5.67
C ALA A 93 32.92 -6.07 7.06
N GLY A 94 33.83 -6.44 7.97
CA GLY A 94 33.95 -5.83 9.29
C GLY A 94 34.29 -4.34 9.23
N ARG A 95 35.27 -3.95 8.41
CA ARG A 95 35.64 -2.53 8.25
C ARG A 95 34.52 -1.72 7.63
N ALA A 96 33.83 -2.26 6.62
CA ALA A 96 32.69 -1.63 5.98
C ALA A 96 31.50 -1.47 6.95
N ALA A 97 31.29 -2.41 7.85
CA ALA A 97 30.29 -2.30 8.92
C ALA A 97 30.64 -1.17 9.91
N LEU A 98 31.89 -1.13 10.40
CA LEU A 98 32.35 -0.06 11.28
C LEU A 98 32.24 1.33 10.65
N ALA A 99 32.59 1.46 9.36
CA ALA A 99 32.48 2.72 8.63
C ALA A 99 31.04 3.25 8.53
N ARG A 100 30.04 2.36 8.59
CA ARG A 100 28.61 2.70 8.59
C ARG A 100 28.03 2.89 9.99
N GLY A 101 28.84 2.69 11.04
CA GLY A 101 28.38 2.74 12.43
C GLY A 101 27.60 1.50 12.87
N VAL A 102 27.73 0.37 12.16
CA VAL A 102 27.14 -0.91 12.59
C VAL A 102 28.01 -1.53 13.69
N PRO A 103 27.43 -1.96 14.83
CA PRO A 103 28.17 -2.68 15.87
C PRO A 103 28.78 -3.98 15.32
N VAL A 104 30.08 -4.16 15.57
CA VAL A 104 30.81 -5.38 15.19
C VAL A 104 31.39 -6.01 16.45
N LEU A 105 31.19 -7.33 16.62
CA LEU A 105 31.77 -8.14 17.68
C LEU A 105 32.65 -9.22 17.05
N ALA A 106 33.74 -9.60 17.71
CA ALA A 106 34.56 -10.75 17.32
C ALA A 106 34.48 -11.85 18.37
N VAL A 107 34.31 -13.10 17.93
CA VAL A 107 34.17 -14.27 18.80
C VAL A 107 35.12 -15.36 18.35
N LEU A 108 35.92 -15.89 19.28
CA LEU A 108 36.72 -17.10 19.08
C LEU A 108 36.12 -18.23 19.90
N THR A 109 35.67 -19.29 19.21
CA THR A 109 35.05 -20.46 19.87
C THR A 109 36.10 -21.57 20.04
N ARG A 110 36.79 -21.59 21.18
CA ARG A 110 37.85 -22.56 21.43
C ARG A 110 37.89 -22.92 22.91
N ILE A 111 38.31 -24.14 23.21
CA ILE A 111 38.59 -24.58 24.58
C ILE A 111 40.11 -24.49 24.76
N PRO A 112 40.66 -23.35 25.22
CA PRO A 112 42.08 -23.26 25.54
C PRO A 112 42.43 -24.20 26.69
N GLY A 113 43.65 -24.74 26.69
CA GLY A 113 44.19 -25.42 27.86
C GLY A 113 44.31 -24.46 29.05
N PRO A 114 44.39 -24.98 30.29
CA PRO A 114 44.58 -24.14 31.47
C PRO A 114 45.85 -23.29 31.33
N GLY A 115 45.69 -21.96 31.31
CA GLY A 115 46.77 -20.99 31.13
C GLY A 115 47.00 -20.49 29.69
N GLU A 116 46.25 -21.01 28.70
CA GLU A 116 46.39 -20.63 27.29
C GLU A 116 45.41 -19.51 26.85
N GLU A 117 44.50 -19.08 27.73
CA GLU A 117 43.48 -18.06 27.41
C GLU A 117 44.08 -16.70 27.02
N GLU A 118 45.02 -16.20 27.82
CA GLU A 118 45.66 -14.90 27.60
C GLU A 118 46.53 -14.86 26.34
N PRO A 119 47.40 -15.86 26.05
CA PRO A 119 48.15 -15.87 24.80
C PRO A 119 47.24 -16.05 23.57
N GLU A 120 46.17 -16.83 23.65
CA GLU A 120 45.19 -16.94 22.55
C GLU A 120 44.45 -15.62 22.33
N ARG A 121 44.05 -14.93 23.39
CA ARG A 121 43.43 -13.59 23.32
C ARG A 121 44.37 -12.59 22.67
N ALA A 122 45.64 -12.55 23.10
CA ALA A 122 46.64 -11.64 22.56
C ALA A 122 46.89 -11.90 21.07
N ARG A 123 46.96 -13.18 20.67
CA ARG A 123 47.09 -13.58 19.27
C ARG A 123 45.90 -13.12 18.43
N ALA A 124 44.68 -13.50 18.81
CA ALA A 124 43.47 -13.14 18.06
C ALA A 124 43.28 -11.63 18.00
N ARG A 125 43.64 -10.90 19.06
CA ARG A 125 43.70 -9.44 19.06
C ARG A 125 44.70 -8.91 18.02
N GLY A 126 45.91 -9.47 17.95
CA GLY A 126 46.90 -9.10 16.93
C GLY A 126 46.42 -9.33 15.50
N GLU A 127 45.68 -10.42 15.27
CA GLU A 127 45.08 -10.73 13.96
C GLU A 127 43.95 -9.75 13.59
N LEU A 128 43.13 -9.32 14.55
CA LEU A 128 42.12 -8.26 14.34
C LEU A 128 42.77 -6.90 14.04
N VAL A 129 43.85 -6.54 14.74
CA VAL A 129 44.62 -5.32 14.50
C VAL A 129 45.21 -5.33 13.10
N ALA A 130 45.82 -6.44 12.68
CA ALA A 130 46.34 -6.59 11.32
C ALA A 130 45.24 -6.49 10.24
N ALA A 131 44.00 -6.84 10.60
CA ALA A 131 42.82 -6.71 9.74
C ALA A 131 42.17 -5.31 9.78
N GLY A 132 42.69 -4.35 10.56
CA GLY A 132 42.11 -3.01 10.73
C GLY A 132 40.80 -3.00 11.51
N LEU A 133 40.66 -3.92 12.47
CA LEU A 133 39.51 -4.10 13.35
C LEU A 133 39.91 -3.90 14.83
N ASP A 134 40.78 -2.92 15.09
CA ASP A 134 41.42 -2.69 16.38
C ASP A 134 40.40 -2.42 17.50
N SER A 135 39.33 -1.69 17.16
CA SER A 135 38.25 -1.27 18.04
C SER A 135 37.21 -2.34 18.31
N VAL A 136 37.24 -3.47 17.60
CA VAL A 136 36.22 -4.53 17.72
C VAL A 136 36.40 -5.29 19.05
N PRO A 137 35.37 -5.38 19.92
CA PRO A 137 35.46 -6.19 21.14
C PRO A 137 35.61 -7.69 20.79
N LEU A 138 36.54 -8.36 21.48
CA LEU A 138 36.87 -9.77 21.28
C LEU A 138 36.42 -10.60 22.48
N PHE A 139 35.61 -11.61 22.22
CA PHE A 139 35.13 -12.59 23.20
C PHE A 139 35.74 -13.96 22.90
N LEU A 140 36.39 -14.56 23.89
CA LEU A 140 36.74 -15.98 23.84
C LEU A 140 35.64 -16.74 24.56
N VAL A 141 35.18 -17.82 23.93
CA VAL A 141 34.04 -18.60 24.42
C VAL A 141 34.39 -20.08 24.35
N ALA A 142 34.38 -20.74 25.51
CA ALA A 142 34.74 -22.15 25.65
C ALA A 142 33.51 -23.07 25.76
N GLY A 143 33.54 -24.16 25.00
CA GLY A 143 32.59 -25.27 25.09
C GLY A 143 31.20 -25.00 24.49
N PRO A 144 30.39 -26.05 24.27
CA PRO A 144 29.03 -25.95 23.71
C PRO A 144 27.99 -25.53 24.75
N GLU A 145 28.33 -25.50 26.04
CA GLU A 145 27.40 -25.14 27.11
C GLU A 145 27.46 -23.65 27.41
N PRO A 146 26.30 -22.94 27.44
CA PRO A 146 26.21 -21.50 27.65
C PRO A 146 26.42 -21.08 29.12
N HIS A 147 27.35 -21.72 29.83
CA HIS A 147 27.61 -21.50 31.25
C HIS A 147 28.99 -20.87 31.44
N GLY A 148 29.07 -19.80 32.25
CA GLY A 148 30.32 -19.13 32.62
C GLY A 148 30.37 -17.63 32.28
N ALA A 149 31.36 -16.94 32.87
CA ALA A 149 31.47 -15.47 32.79
C ALA A 149 31.66 -14.93 31.37
N GLN A 150 32.33 -15.71 30.51
CA GLN A 150 32.62 -15.34 29.12
C GLN A 150 31.35 -15.35 28.24
N TRP A 151 30.49 -16.37 28.40
CA TRP A 151 29.20 -16.44 27.74
C TRP A 151 28.24 -15.33 28.20
N ALA A 152 28.21 -15.07 29.51
CA ALA A 152 27.42 -13.98 30.08
C ALA A 152 27.86 -12.61 29.53
N ALA A 153 29.18 -12.40 29.37
CA ALA A 153 29.73 -11.17 28.80
C ALA A 153 29.36 -11.00 27.31
N LEU A 154 29.42 -12.08 26.51
CA LEU A 154 28.99 -12.04 25.10
C LEU A 154 27.49 -11.73 25.00
N ARG A 155 26.66 -12.42 25.78
CA ARG A 155 25.21 -12.22 25.80
C ARG A 155 24.86 -10.78 26.19
N ALA A 156 25.45 -10.28 27.28
CA ALA A 156 25.21 -8.91 27.74
C ALA A 156 25.69 -7.87 26.73
N ALA A 157 26.78 -8.12 26.02
CA ALA A 157 27.24 -7.24 24.95
C ALA A 157 26.24 -7.21 23.79
N LEU A 158 25.78 -8.38 23.32
CA LEU A 158 24.78 -8.47 22.26
C LEU A 158 23.47 -7.79 22.68
N GLU A 159 22.96 -8.09 23.87
CA GLU A 159 21.74 -7.47 24.42
C GLU A 159 21.86 -5.95 24.54
N ARG A 160 23.04 -5.42 24.89
CA ARG A 160 23.26 -3.97 24.95
C ARG A 160 23.22 -3.33 23.57
N GLU A 161 23.86 -3.94 22.56
CA GLU A 161 23.83 -3.41 21.20
C GLU A 161 22.41 -3.49 20.62
N VAL A 162 21.71 -4.61 20.84
CA VAL A 162 20.30 -4.80 20.46
C VAL A 162 19.43 -3.73 21.12
N ALA A 163 19.54 -3.51 22.44
CA ALA A 163 18.75 -2.51 23.16
C ALA A 163 19.06 -1.06 22.74
N ALA A 164 20.28 -0.77 22.28
CA ALA A 164 20.63 0.53 21.73
C ALA A 164 19.99 0.76 20.35
N LEU A 165 19.91 -0.28 19.52
CA LEU A 165 19.27 -0.25 18.21
C LEU A 165 17.75 -0.21 18.31
N GLU A 166 17.16 -0.93 19.28
CA GLU A 166 15.73 -0.83 19.62
C GLU A 166 15.30 0.61 19.95
N ARG A 167 16.20 1.42 20.54
CA ARG A 167 15.96 2.85 20.87
C ARG A 167 16.13 3.81 19.69
N LEU A 168 16.78 3.37 18.61
CA LEU A 168 17.13 4.21 17.46
C LEU A 168 16.26 3.97 16.23
N LEU A 169 15.28 3.06 16.28
CA LEU A 169 14.16 3.21 15.34
C LEU A 169 13.57 4.59 15.62
N PRO A 170 13.46 5.48 14.61
CA PRO A 170 12.55 6.61 14.72
C PRO A 170 11.22 6.05 15.24
N PRO A 171 10.46 6.80 16.07
CA PRO A 171 9.08 6.43 16.33
C PRO A 171 8.50 6.04 14.99
N ALA A 172 8.07 4.78 14.85
CA ALA A 172 7.42 4.30 13.64
C ALA A 172 6.44 5.39 13.28
N GLN A 173 6.60 6.00 12.11
CA GLN A 173 5.73 7.08 11.70
C GLN A 173 4.31 6.55 11.89
N GLU A 174 3.59 7.16 12.83
CA GLU A 174 2.19 6.89 13.09
C GLU A 174 1.49 7.07 11.74
N GLY A 175 1.14 5.95 11.09
CA GLY A 175 0.69 5.94 9.71
C GLY A 175 0.98 4.65 8.92
N PHE A 176 1.81 3.72 9.42
CA PHE A 176 2.10 2.46 8.73
C PHE A 176 1.66 1.23 9.55
N GLU A 177 0.36 1.05 9.74
CA GLU A 177 -0.17 -0.31 9.95
C GLU A 177 -0.11 -1.03 8.60
N VAL A 178 0.95 -1.82 8.44
CA VAL A 178 1.40 -2.44 7.18
C VAL A 178 0.41 -3.47 6.62
N LEU A 179 -0.39 -4.10 7.48
CA LEU A 179 -1.63 -4.81 7.24
C LEU A 179 -2.35 -4.77 8.59
N GLY A 180 -3.68 -4.62 8.63
CA GLY A 180 -4.41 -4.78 9.89
C GLY A 180 -4.32 -6.23 10.40
N GLU A 181 -4.66 -6.44 11.67
CA GLU A 181 -4.61 -7.77 12.28
C GLU A 181 -5.48 -8.79 11.54
N GLU A 182 -6.62 -8.35 11.01
CA GLU A 182 -7.54 -9.19 10.23
C GLU A 182 -6.94 -9.62 8.89
N GLU A 183 -6.34 -8.68 8.14
CA GLU A 183 -5.72 -9.00 6.87
C GLU A 183 -4.50 -9.90 7.06
N LEU A 184 -3.70 -9.65 8.10
CA LEU A 184 -2.55 -10.49 8.45
C LEU A 184 -2.99 -11.92 8.80
N ALA A 185 -4.05 -12.07 9.59
CA ALA A 185 -4.62 -13.39 9.91
C ALA A 185 -5.09 -14.12 8.65
N ALA A 186 -5.75 -13.43 7.72
CA ALA A 186 -6.20 -14.01 6.46
C ALA A 186 -5.03 -14.43 5.55
N VAL A 187 -3.96 -13.63 5.48
CA VAL A 187 -2.73 -14.02 4.74
C VAL A 187 -2.12 -15.28 5.36
N ARG A 188 -2.10 -15.37 6.69
CA ARG A 188 -1.56 -16.50 7.44
C ARG A 188 -2.39 -17.77 7.21
N GLU A 189 -3.71 -17.66 7.25
CA GLU A 189 -4.63 -18.77 6.97
C GLU A 189 -4.47 -19.28 5.53
N ALA A 190 -4.41 -18.38 4.54
CA ALA A 190 -4.17 -18.75 3.15
C ALA A 190 -2.85 -19.49 2.97
N PHE A 191 -1.80 -19.05 3.67
CA PHE A 191 -0.51 -19.73 3.67
C PHE A 191 -0.55 -21.11 4.35
N GLU A 192 -1.23 -21.25 5.48
CA GLU A 192 -1.42 -22.54 6.16
C GLU A 192 -2.23 -23.53 5.30
N ALA A 193 -3.19 -23.04 4.51
CA ALA A 193 -4.03 -23.86 3.66
C ALA A 193 -3.32 -24.43 2.42
N GLY A 194 -2.33 -23.72 1.86
CA GLY A 194 -1.70 -24.14 0.60
C GLY A 194 -0.40 -23.44 0.20
N GLY A 195 0.28 -22.79 1.14
CA GLY A 195 1.54 -22.10 0.92
C GLY A 195 1.43 -20.87 0.01
N LEU A 196 2.51 -20.55 -0.69
CA LEU A 196 2.63 -19.31 -1.47
C LEU A 196 1.60 -19.19 -2.61
N GLU A 197 1.30 -20.30 -3.29
CA GLU A 197 0.31 -20.32 -4.39
C GLU A 197 -1.10 -19.99 -3.90
N ALA A 198 -1.47 -20.47 -2.71
CA ALA A 198 -2.75 -20.14 -2.10
C ALA A 198 -2.83 -18.66 -1.71
N VAL A 199 -1.74 -18.09 -1.19
CA VAL A 199 -1.64 -16.65 -0.89
C VAL A 199 -1.71 -15.82 -2.18
N LEU A 200 -0.99 -16.19 -3.24
CA LEU A 200 -1.04 -15.51 -4.54
C LEU A 200 -2.44 -15.54 -5.16
N SER A 201 -3.09 -16.70 -5.13
CA SER A 201 -4.47 -16.87 -5.60
C SER A 201 -5.44 -16.02 -4.77
N TRP A 202 -5.27 -16.03 -3.44
CA TRP A 202 -6.11 -15.26 -2.53
C TRP A 202 -5.92 -13.74 -2.70
N VAL A 203 -4.70 -13.24 -2.82
CA VAL A 203 -4.43 -11.80 -3.07
C VAL A 203 -5.04 -11.37 -4.40
N ARG A 204 -4.88 -12.18 -5.46
CA ARG A 204 -5.49 -11.91 -6.79
C ARG A 204 -7.01 -11.87 -6.69
N ALA A 205 -7.62 -12.88 -6.08
CA ALA A 205 -9.07 -12.92 -5.87
C ALA A 205 -9.56 -11.79 -4.95
N SER A 206 -8.75 -11.33 -3.99
CA SER A 206 -9.09 -10.24 -3.10
C SER A 206 -9.04 -8.88 -3.80
N LEU A 207 -8.08 -8.67 -4.72
CA LEU A 207 -8.06 -7.50 -5.59
C LEU A 207 -9.32 -7.44 -6.46
N GLU A 208 -9.81 -8.59 -6.93
CA GLU A 208 -11.07 -8.70 -7.68
C GLU A 208 -12.33 -8.49 -6.81
N ARG A 209 -12.23 -8.66 -5.48
CA ARG A 209 -13.35 -8.55 -4.54
C ARG A 209 -13.52 -7.17 -3.92
N LEU A 210 -12.53 -6.29 -4.04
CA LEU A 210 -12.59 -4.92 -3.54
C LEU A 210 -13.65 -4.12 -4.29
N GLY A 211 -14.84 -4.06 -3.71
CA GLY A 211 -16.03 -3.55 -4.40
C GLY A 211 -17.14 -4.58 -4.54
N SER A 212 -17.11 -5.74 -3.90
CA SER A 212 -18.20 -6.73 -4.05
C SER A 212 -19.60 -6.24 -3.63
N ALA A 213 -19.69 -5.06 -2.99
CA ALA A 213 -20.97 -4.43 -2.72
C ALA A 213 -21.64 -3.99 -4.04
N GLN A 214 -22.75 -4.63 -4.34
CA GLN A 214 -23.58 -4.27 -5.49
C GLN A 214 -24.23 -2.90 -5.24
N VAL A 215 -24.09 -2.01 -6.23
CA VAL A 215 -24.72 -0.69 -6.25
C VAL A 215 -25.48 -0.55 -7.56
N ASP A 216 -26.76 -0.23 -7.45
CA ASP A 216 -27.65 -0.02 -8.60
C ASP A 216 -28.24 1.36 -8.47
N LEU A 217 -27.86 2.26 -9.36
CA LEU A 217 -28.31 3.66 -9.33
C LEU A 217 -29.24 3.91 -10.51
N GLY A 218 -30.51 4.18 -10.25
CA GLY A 218 -31.48 4.52 -11.28
C GLY A 218 -31.39 6.00 -11.65
N VAL A 219 -31.32 6.32 -12.95
CA VAL A 219 -31.39 7.70 -13.46
C VAL A 219 -32.58 7.82 -14.40
N ALA A 220 -33.48 8.75 -14.11
CA ALA A 220 -34.73 8.93 -14.85
C ALA A 220 -34.99 10.40 -15.15
N GLY A 221 -35.55 10.68 -16.32
CA GLY A 221 -36.02 12.02 -16.69
C GLY A 221 -35.36 12.57 -17.94
N GLU A 222 -35.73 13.81 -18.29
CA GLU A 222 -35.21 14.49 -19.46
C GLU A 222 -33.76 14.92 -19.19
N GLY A 223 -32.81 14.39 -19.98
CA GLY A 223 -31.37 14.59 -19.74
C GLY A 223 -30.70 13.51 -18.87
N ALA A 224 -31.39 12.39 -18.59
CA ALA A 224 -30.80 11.25 -17.87
C ALA A 224 -29.47 10.76 -18.48
N GLY A 225 -29.37 10.75 -19.83
CA GLY A 225 -28.14 10.38 -20.53
C GLY A 225 -26.94 11.25 -20.15
N ALA A 226 -27.14 12.58 -20.08
CA ALA A 226 -26.08 13.51 -19.72
C ALA A 226 -25.61 13.33 -18.26
N VAL A 227 -26.52 13.00 -17.34
CA VAL A 227 -26.17 12.69 -15.93
C VAL A 227 -25.41 11.36 -15.83
N LEU A 228 -25.83 10.33 -16.58
CA LEU A 228 -25.13 9.04 -16.66
C LEU A 228 -23.72 9.19 -17.21
N ASP A 229 -23.55 10.01 -18.23
CA ASP A 229 -22.24 10.29 -18.82
C ASP A 229 -21.36 11.10 -17.87
N ALA A 230 -21.91 12.13 -17.23
CA ALA A 230 -21.20 12.91 -16.22
C ALA A 230 -20.72 12.05 -15.04
N LEU A 231 -21.58 11.15 -14.52
CA LEU A 231 -21.21 10.22 -13.45
C LEU A 231 -20.13 9.23 -13.90
N ARG A 232 -20.11 8.80 -15.16
CA ARG A 232 -19.08 7.90 -15.72
C ARG A 232 -17.84 8.64 -16.20
N GLY A 233 -17.84 9.98 -16.13
CA GLY A 233 -16.78 10.81 -16.67
C GLY A 233 -16.63 10.71 -18.18
N LEU A 234 -17.71 10.45 -18.91
CA LEU A 234 -17.79 10.40 -20.37
C LEU A 234 -18.32 11.73 -20.93
N GLY A 235 -17.96 12.04 -22.17
CA GLY A 235 -18.48 13.19 -22.92
C GLY A 235 -19.43 12.78 -24.04
N GLU A 236 -20.17 13.75 -24.58
CA GLU A 236 -21.00 13.54 -25.76
C GLU A 236 -20.15 13.01 -26.93
N GLY A 237 -20.56 11.86 -27.49
CA GLY A 237 -19.89 11.20 -28.61
C GLY A 237 -18.74 10.25 -28.22
N ASP A 238 -18.41 10.11 -26.93
CA ASP A 238 -17.52 9.06 -26.47
C ASP A 238 -18.14 7.67 -26.71
N GLU A 239 -17.31 6.66 -27.00
CA GLU A 239 -17.78 5.29 -27.14
C GLU A 239 -18.43 4.81 -25.82
N GLY A 240 -19.69 4.36 -25.89
CA GLY A 240 -20.47 3.96 -24.70
C GLY A 240 -21.21 5.09 -23.99
N ALA A 241 -21.23 6.31 -24.55
CA ALA A 241 -22.08 7.41 -24.09
C ALA A 241 -23.57 7.02 -24.11
N ALA A 242 -24.32 7.48 -23.12
CA ALA A 242 -25.75 7.22 -23.02
C ALA A 242 -26.52 8.06 -24.05
N PRO A 243 -27.58 7.53 -24.67
CA PRO A 243 -28.41 8.30 -25.58
C PRO A 243 -29.09 9.44 -24.83
N ALA A 244 -29.29 10.57 -25.52
CA ALA A 244 -29.98 11.73 -24.97
C ALA A 244 -31.46 11.43 -24.66
N GLU A 245 -32.08 10.59 -25.48
CA GLU A 245 -33.46 10.15 -25.28
C GLU A 245 -33.55 8.99 -24.28
N PRO A 246 -34.54 9.01 -23.37
CA PRO A 246 -34.74 7.96 -22.40
C PRO A 246 -35.10 6.63 -23.10
N PRO A 247 -34.51 5.50 -22.67
CA PRO A 247 -34.73 4.23 -23.35
C PRO A 247 -36.17 3.72 -23.14
N PRO A 248 -36.70 2.89 -24.05
CA PRO A 248 -38.04 2.31 -23.90
C PRO A 248 -38.12 1.28 -22.76
N ARG A 249 -36.98 0.76 -22.28
CA ARG A 249 -36.84 -0.21 -21.19
C ARG A 249 -35.61 0.12 -20.35
N PRO A 250 -35.54 -0.32 -19.08
CA PRO A 250 -34.36 -0.11 -18.26
C PRO A 250 -33.09 -0.65 -18.94
N LEU A 251 -32.07 0.18 -19.05
CA LEU A 251 -30.81 -0.16 -19.73
C LEU A 251 -29.62 0.02 -18.77
N PRO A 252 -28.80 -1.03 -18.52
CA PRO A 252 -27.68 -0.95 -17.60
C PRO A 252 -26.43 -0.35 -18.26
N TYR A 253 -25.73 0.48 -17.50
CA TYR A 253 -24.42 1.04 -17.81
C TYR A 253 -23.46 0.72 -16.65
N PRO A 254 -22.74 -0.40 -16.71
CA PRO A 254 -21.77 -0.74 -15.67
C PRO A 254 -20.60 0.25 -15.67
N ALA A 255 -20.04 0.54 -14.50
CA ALA A 255 -18.79 1.28 -14.41
C ALA A 255 -17.64 0.44 -15.00
N PRO A 256 -16.77 1.00 -15.87
CA PRO A 256 -15.78 0.24 -16.62
C PRO A 256 -14.85 -0.66 -15.78
N ASP A 257 -14.45 -0.19 -14.60
CA ASP A 257 -13.50 -0.88 -13.71
C ASP A 257 -14.16 -1.49 -12.46
N HIS A 258 -15.46 -1.24 -12.26
CA HIS A 258 -16.22 -1.62 -11.07
C HIS A 258 -17.59 -2.17 -11.49
N PRO A 259 -17.66 -3.39 -12.07
CA PRO A 259 -18.88 -3.93 -12.68
C PRO A 259 -20.02 -4.18 -11.68
N ASN A 260 -19.69 -4.20 -10.38
CA ASN A 260 -20.63 -4.23 -9.26
C ASN A 260 -21.41 -2.91 -9.09
N VAL A 261 -20.95 -1.82 -9.72
CA VAL A 261 -21.66 -0.53 -9.76
C VAL A 261 -22.31 -0.36 -11.12
N VAL A 262 -23.64 -0.40 -11.15
CA VAL A 262 -24.44 -0.29 -12.38
C VAL A 262 -25.31 0.97 -12.32
N LEU A 263 -25.15 1.83 -13.33
CA LEU A 263 -26.02 2.98 -13.53
C LEU A 263 -27.12 2.59 -14.51
N TRP A 264 -28.38 2.68 -14.10
CA TRP A 264 -29.53 2.27 -14.90
C TRP A 264 -30.18 3.50 -15.52
N ALA A 265 -30.25 3.55 -16.85
CA ALA A 265 -31.14 4.48 -17.54
C ALA A 265 -32.57 3.95 -17.45
N LEU A 266 -33.47 4.73 -16.83
CA LEU A 266 -34.85 4.34 -16.61
C LEU A 266 -35.78 4.98 -17.66
N PRO A 267 -36.84 4.25 -18.09
CA PRO A 267 -37.72 4.71 -19.17
C PRO A 267 -38.57 5.91 -18.76
N ALA A 268 -38.99 6.71 -19.76
CA ALA A 268 -39.85 7.90 -19.60
C ALA A 268 -41.24 7.57 -19.03
N GLY A 269 -41.81 6.43 -19.40
CA GLY A 269 -43.15 5.98 -19.04
C GLY A 269 -43.27 5.43 -17.61
N PRO A 270 -44.49 5.05 -17.18
CA PRO A 270 -44.72 4.43 -15.88
C PRO A 270 -43.90 3.14 -15.74
N PRO A 271 -43.44 2.79 -14.53
CA PRO A 271 -42.62 1.61 -14.31
C PRO A 271 -43.40 0.33 -14.67
N GLU A 272 -42.88 -0.46 -15.63
CA GLU A 272 -43.36 -1.82 -15.92
C GLU A 272 -42.89 -2.82 -14.84
N ASP A 273 -43.54 -4.00 -14.77
CA ASP A 273 -43.34 -5.03 -13.72
C ASP A 273 -41.91 -5.60 -13.61
N ALA A 274 -41.02 -5.36 -14.59
CA ALA A 274 -39.66 -5.90 -14.65
C ALA A 274 -38.55 -4.86 -14.36
N ARG A 275 -38.72 -4.03 -13.31
CA ARG A 275 -37.73 -2.99 -12.94
C ARG A 275 -36.51 -3.54 -12.20
N PRO A 276 -35.30 -2.97 -12.41
CA PRO A 276 -34.15 -3.24 -11.56
C PRO A 276 -34.39 -2.69 -10.15
N ARG A 277 -33.93 -3.41 -9.12
CA ARG A 277 -33.99 -2.93 -7.74
C ARG A 277 -32.88 -1.91 -7.54
N CYS A 278 -33.23 -0.64 -7.57
CA CYS A 278 -32.28 0.46 -7.39
C CYS A 278 -32.05 0.72 -5.89
N HIS A 279 -30.79 0.97 -5.54
CA HIS A 279 -30.34 1.37 -4.22
C HIS A 279 -30.47 2.88 -4.00
N ALA A 280 -30.45 3.67 -5.08
CA ALA A 280 -30.77 5.10 -5.10
C ALA A 280 -31.38 5.49 -6.46
N VAL A 281 -32.17 6.56 -6.49
CA VAL A 281 -32.78 7.09 -7.73
C VAL A 281 -32.45 8.57 -7.90
N VAL A 282 -31.98 8.94 -9.09
CA VAL A 282 -31.71 10.31 -9.51
C VAL A 282 -32.75 10.71 -10.55
N LEU A 283 -33.53 11.75 -10.24
CA LEU A 283 -34.45 12.37 -11.17
C LEU A 283 -33.79 13.56 -11.86
N VAL A 284 -33.98 13.66 -13.16
CA VAL A 284 -33.38 14.70 -13.99
C VAL A 284 -34.49 15.50 -14.66
N SER A 285 -34.47 16.82 -14.48
CA SER A 285 -35.38 17.71 -15.20
C SER A 285 -34.73 19.06 -15.50
N PRO A 286 -35.20 19.78 -16.53
CA PRO A 286 -34.67 21.10 -16.86
C PRO A 286 -35.04 22.18 -15.84
N GLY A 287 -36.00 21.97 -14.94
CA GLY A 287 -36.44 22.99 -13.99
C GLY A 287 -36.74 22.42 -12.60
N PRO A 288 -37.49 23.16 -11.76
CA PRO A 288 -38.03 22.63 -10.51
C PRO A 288 -38.86 21.37 -10.76
N LEU A 289 -38.79 20.41 -9.83
CA LEU A 289 -39.56 19.18 -9.91
C LEU A 289 -41.05 19.47 -10.03
N GLY A 290 -41.64 19.08 -11.16
CA GLY A 290 -43.08 19.12 -11.35
C GLY A 290 -43.79 18.04 -10.51
N PRO A 291 -45.11 18.17 -10.27
CA PRO A 291 -45.87 17.18 -9.52
C PRO A 291 -45.86 15.79 -10.17
N GLU A 292 -45.82 15.72 -11.51
CA GLU A 292 -45.73 14.46 -12.27
C GLU A 292 -44.36 13.80 -12.12
N GLU A 293 -43.28 14.58 -12.18
CA GLU A 293 -41.90 14.10 -12.00
C GLU A 293 -41.67 13.63 -10.56
N ALA A 294 -42.22 14.36 -9.58
CA ALA A 294 -42.18 13.96 -8.17
C ALA A 294 -43.00 12.68 -7.92
N ALA A 295 -44.17 12.54 -8.54
CA ALA A 295 -44.97 11.31 -8.49
C ALA A 295 -44.23 10.14 -9.15
N ARG A 296 -43.52 10.39 -10.25
CA ARG A 296 -42.66 9.41 -10.91
C ARG A 296 -41.48 9.01 -10.02
N GLY A 297 -40.84 9.96 -9.34
CA GLY A 297 -39.83 9.70 -8.32
C GLY A 297 -40.31 8.76 -7.24
N ARG A 298 -41.49 9.05 -6.68
CA ARG A 298 -42.14 8.19 -5.66
C ARG A 298 -42.52 6.82 -6.19
N ALA A 299 -42.87 6.70 -7.48
CA ALA A 299 -43.18 5.40 -8.10
C ALA A 299 -41.92 4.56 -8.40
N LEU A 300 -40.81 5.23 -8.73
CA LEU A 300 -39.52 4.59 -9.00
C LEU A 300 -38.78 4.23 -7.70
N SER A 301 -38.90 5.08 -6.69
CA SER A 301 -38.38 4.86 -5.36
C SER A 301 -39.23 3.82 -4.63
N GLN A 302 -38.63 2.67 -4.29
CA GLN A 302 -39.28 1.74 -3.37
C GLN A 302 -39.31 2.39 -1.98
N ALA A 303 -40.20 1.96 -1.09
CA ALA A 303 -40.28 2.53 0.26
C ALA A 303 -38.90 2.54 0.94
N GLY A 304 -38.38 3.73 1.23
CA GLY A 304 -37.06 3.94 1.85
C GLY A 304 -35.85 4.07 0.90
N THR A 305 -36.03 4.01 -0.43
CA THR A 305 -34.94 4.27 -1.38
C THR A 305 -34.66 5.78 -1.45
N PRO A 306 -33.40 6.24 -1.27
CA PRO A 306 -33.06 7.65 -1.37
C PRO A 306 -33.27 8.17 -2.79
N CYS A 307 -33.90 9.34 -2.90
CA CYS A 307 -34.18 10.03 -4.16
C CYS A 307 -33.46 11.38 -4.21
N PHE A 308 -32.86 11.69 -5.36
CA PHE A 308 -32.11 12.92 -5.62
C PHE A 308 -32.65 13.61 -6.86
N HIS A 309 -32.52 14.93 -6.93
CA HIS A 309 -32.91 15.72 -8.10
C HIS A 309 -31.70 16.37 -8.74
N VAL A 310 -31.61 16.33 -10.07
CA VAL A 310 -30.59 16.99 -10.86
C VAL A 310 -31.25 17.93 -11.86
N ARG A 311 -30.80 19.18 -11.85
CA ARG A 311 -31.31 20.25 -12.72
C ARG A 311 -30.36 20.51 -13.88
N THR A 312 -30.87 20.40 -15.11
CA THR A 312 -30.08 20.62 -16.32
C THR A 312 -29.99 22.10 -16.73
N ASP A 313 -30.89 22.98 -16.25
CA ASP A 313 -30.77 24.44 -16.40
C ASP A 313 -29.59 25.07 -15.63
N GLY A 314 -28.97 24.29 -14.73
CA GLY A 314 -27.83 24.72 -13.94
C GLY A 314 -28.17 25.57 -12.72
N ALA A 315 -29.46 25.71 -12.35
CA ALA A 315 -29.88 26.41 -11.15
C ALA A 315 -30.03 25.45 -9.95
N GLY A 316 -29.46 25.81 -8.80
CA GLY A 316 -29.49 25.04 -7.55
C GLY A 316 -28.49 25.62 -6.54
N PRO A 317 -28.53 25.23 -5.25
CA PRO A 317 -27.54 25.69 -4.28
C PRO A 317 -26.16 25.16 -4.70
N GLY A 318 -25.36 26.04 -5.32
CA GLY A 318 -23.97 25.76 -5.60
C GLY A 318 -23.23 25.61 -4.29
N ALA A 319 -22.32 24.62 -4.21
CA ALA A 319 -21.39 24.51 -3.09
C ALA A 319 -20.36 25.67 -3.17
N GLY A 320 -20.79 26.86 -2.78
CA GLY A 320 -20.01 28.09 -2.92
C GLY A 320 -20.87 29.33 -2.63
N GLY A 321 -21.28 29.50 -1.38
CA GLY A 321 -22.04 30.67 -0.92
C GLY A 321 -22.39 30.51 0.55
N GLY A 322 -22.05 31.51 1.36
CA GLY A 322 -22.11 31.46 2.82
C GLY A 322 -23.47 31.07 3.37
N GLN A 323 -23.40 30.51 4.57
CA GLN A 323 -24.51 30.41 5.51
C GLN A 323 -25.14 31.80 5.70
N GLU A 324 -26.25 32.07 5.02
CA GLU A 324 -27.19 33.11 5.43
C GLU A 324 -28.34 32.43 6.17
N GLY A 325 -28.57 32.95 7.38
CA GLY A 325 -29.55 32.47 8.32
C GLY A 325 -30.99 32.66 7.85
N PRO A 326 -31.94 32.09 8.61
CA PRO A 326 -33.34 32.07 8.23
C PRO A 326 -33.90 33.47 8.37
N ASP A 327 -34.64 33.95 7.38
CA ASP A 327 -35.82 34.78 7.61
C ASP A 327 -36.66 34.90 6.32
N ASP A 328 -37.97 34.97 6.56
CA ASP A 328 -39.10 35.32 5.69
C ASP A 328 -39.80 34.25 4.82
N GLU A 329 -40.72 33.55 5.51
CA GLU A 329 -42.18 33.44 5.23
C GLU A 329 -42.64 33.07 3.80
N SER A 330 -43.42 32.03 3.51
CA SER A 330 -44.62 31.52 4.19
C SER A 330 -45.08 30.24 3.47
N TRP A 331 -45.52 29.23 4.22
CA TRP A 331 -46.74 28.43 3.98
C TRP A 331 -46.94 27.52 5.19
N VAL A 332 -47.89 27.87 6.06
CA VAL A 332 -48.51 26.94 7.00
C VAL A 332 -49.74 26.37 6.29
N VAL A 333 -49.79 25.05 6.08
CA VAL A 333 -51.03 24.32 5.83
C VAL A 333 -51.15 23.25 6.91
N LEU A 334 -52.15 23.40 7.77
CA LEU A 334 -52.55 22.40 8.76
C LEU A 334 -53.40 21.32 8.07
N GLY A 335 -53.02 20.06 8.25
CA GLY A 335 -53.94 18.90 8.19
C GLY A 335 -53.93 18.10 6.89
N GLY A 336 -53.23 16.96 6.93
CA GLY A 336 -53.32 15.86 5.95
C GLY A 336 -51.93 15.38 5.54
N GLU A 337 -51.49 14.23 6.08
CA GLU A 337 -50.27 13.47 5.74
C GLU A 337 -49.09 14.32 5.25
N ASP A 338 -48.20 14.72 6.18
CA ASP A 338 -47.04 15.57 5.89
C ASP A 338 -46.34 15.17 4.58
N PRO A 339 -46.27 16.05 3.56
CA PRO A 339 -45.54 15.77 2.34
C PRO A 339 -44.06 15.65 2.69
N GLU A 340 -43.50 14.47 2.41
CA GLU A 340 -42.06 14.22 2.49
C GLU A 340 -41.31 15.38 1.80
N PRO A 341 -40.28 15.98 2.45
CA PRO A 341 -39.58 17.13 1.89
C PRO A 341 -39.05 16.80 0.48
N PRO A 342 -39.07 17.76 -0.47
CA PRO A 342 -38.63 17.50 -1.83
C PRO A 342 -37.17 17.03 -1.84
N PRO A 343 -36.79 16.12 -2.75
CA PRO A 343 -35.44 15.59 -2.80
C PRO A 343 -34.42 16.70 -3.04
N PRO A 344 -33.19 16.58 -2.51
CA PRO A 344 -32.15 17.59 -2.69
C PRO A 344 -31.81 17.77 -4.17
N ALA A 345 -31.75 19.03 -4.62
CA ALA A 345 -31.54 19.41 -6.02
C ALA A 345 -30.09 19.85 -6.29
N PHE A 346 -29.47 19.28 -7.32
CA PHE A 346 -28.09 19.54 -7.72
C PHE A 346 -28.02 20.04 -9.17
N PRO A 347 -27.21 21.06 -9.50
CA PRO A 347 -27.03 21.46 -10.89
C PRO A 347 -26.13 20.45 -11.63
N LEU A 348 -26.44 20.14 -12.91
CA LEU A 348 -25.61 19.28 -13.76
C LEU A 348 -24.25 19.91 -14.13
N ARG A 349 -24.14 21.24 -14.02
CA ARG A 349 -22.91 21.99 -14.26
C ARG A 349 -21.77 21.51 -13.34
N PRO A 350 -20.49 21.73 -13.72
CA PRO A 350 -19.32 21.18 -13.00
C PRO A 350 -19.33 21.38 -11.47
N GLY A 351 -19.97 22.44 -10.97
CA GLY A 351 -20.09 22.72 -9.53
C GLY A 351 -21.10 21.85 -8.73
N GLY A 352 -22.07 21.19 -9.37
CA GLY A 352 -23.10 20.41 -8.66
C GLY A 352 -22.84 18.91 -8.59
N LEU A 353 -22.08 18.36 -9.56
CA LEU A 353 -21.67 16.96 -9.58
C LEU A 353 -20.95 16.49 -8.30
N PRO A 354 -20.03 17.29 -7.69
CA PRO A 354 -19.43 16.95 -6.41
C PRO A 354 -20.44 16.77 -5.27
N GLY A 355 -21.44 17.66 -5.21
CA GLY A 355 -22.50 17.60 -4.21
C GLY A 355 -23.36 16.36 -4.38
N LEU A 356 -23.71 16.02 -5.62
CA LEU A 356 -24.47 14.81 -5.96
C LEU A 356 -23.72 13.54 -5.55
N GLN A 357 -22.44 13.41 -5.93
CA GLN A 357 -21.63 12.24 -5.58
C GLN A 357 -21.54 12.06 -4.06
N GLU A 358 -21.31 13.14 -3.32
CA GLU A 358 -21.21 13.07 -1.87
C GLU A 358 -22.54 12.73 -1.19
N ALA A 359 -23.64 13.29 -1.70
CA ALA A 359 -24.98 13.00 -1.19
C ALA A 359 -25.37 11.53 -1.44
N LEU A 360 -25.06 10.99 -2.63
CA LEU A 360 -25.24 9.59 -2.96
C LEU A 360 -24.45 8.67 -2.02
N ARG A 361 -23.17 8.98 -1.79
CA ARG A 361 -22.30 8.19 -0.91
C ARG A 361 -22.82 8.12 0.53
N ARG A 362 -23.34 9.22 1.06
CA ARG A 362 -23.86 9.30 2.44
C ARG A 362 -25.21 8.63 2.62
N ALA A 363 -26.04 8.59 1.58
CA ALA A 363 -27.36 7.98 1.65
C ALA A 363 -27.34 6.45 1.49
N LEU A 364 -26.27 5.91 0.89
CA LEU A 364 -26.08 4.47 0.71
C LEU A 364 -25.45 3.84 1.97
N ALA A 365 -25.60 2.52 2.11
CA ALA A 365 -24.90 1.79 3.17
C ALA A 365 -23.36 1.99 3.05
N PRO A 366 -22.59 1.94 4.16
CA PRO A 366 -21.16 2.25 4.12
C PRO A 366 -20.36 1.50 3.04
N ALA A 367 -20.61 0.20 2.87
CA ALA A 367 -19.97 -0.61 1.84
C ALA A 367 -20.33 -0.18 0.41
N GLN A 368 -21.58 0.24 0.19
CA GLN A 368 -22.06 0.73 -1.10
C GLN A 368 -21.54 2.14 -1.40
N GLY A 369 -21.47 3.01 -0.39
CA GLY A 369 -20.85 4.33 -0.51
C GLY A 369 -19.35 4.26 -0.82
N ALA A 370 -18.64 3.26 -0.26
CA ALA A 370 -17.24 3.00 -0.58
C ALA A 370 -17.07 2.45 -2.01
N ALA A 371 -17.91 1.49 -2.42
CA ALA A 371 -17.90 0.97 -3.80
C ALA A 371 -18.20 2.08 -4.83
N LEU A 372 -19.16 2.96 -4.53
CA LEU A 372 -19.49 4.10 -5.39
C LEU A 372 -18.34 5.11 -5.47
N LEU A 373 -17.62 5.37 -4.36
CA LEU A 373 -16.44 6.24 -4.36
C LEU A 373 -15.34 5.71 -5.28
N LEU A 374 -15.08 4.39 -5.24
CA LEU A 374 -14.06 3.77 -6.09
C LEU A 374 -14.51 3.75 -7.56
N ALA A 375 -15.78 3.50 -7.83
CA ALA A 375 -16.31 3.39 -9.18
C ALA A 375 -16.41 4.71 -9.95
N LEU A 376 -16.73 5.81 -9.28
CA LEU A 376 -16.94 7.10 -9.94
C LEU A 376 -15.62 7.89 -10.05
N PRO A 377 -15.41 8.66 -11.14
CA PRO A 377 -14.30 9.60 -11.25
C PRO A 377 -14.50 10.73 -10.22
N PRO A 378 -13.42 11.21 -9.59
CA PRO A 378 -13.52 12.27 -8.59
C PRO A 378 -13.98 13.58 -9.24
N ALA A 379 -15.07 14.15 -8.73
CA ALA A 379 -15.57 15.44 -9.23
C ALA A 379 -14.99 16.66 -8.49
N SER A 380 -14.32 16.47 -7.35
CA SER A 380 -13.77 17.54 -6.52
C SER A 380 -12.45 17.16 -5.85
N PRO A 381 -11.66 18.14 -5.35
CA PRO A 381 -10.45 17.87 -4.58
C PRO A 381 -10.70 16.98 -3.36
N ALA A 382 -11.81 17.21 -2.64
CA ALA A 382 -12.20 16.37 -1.50
C ALA A 382 -12.55 14.93 -1.91
N GLY A 383 -13.22 14.76 -3.06
CA GLY A 383 -13.49 13.44 -3.64
C GLY A 383 -12.20 12.71 -4.04
N ALA A 384 -11.24 13.41 -4.65
CA ALA A 384 -9.93 12.84 -4.99
C ALA A 384 -9.14 12.41 -3.75
N ARG A 385 -9.17 13.20 -2.67
CA ARG A 385 -8.58 12.83 -1.37
C ARG A 385 -9.19 11.56 -0.81
N ALA A 386 -10.52 11.51 -0.70
CA ALA A 386 -11.21 10.35 -0.18
C ALA A 386 -10.93 9.08 -1.02
N LYS A 387 -10.90 9.23 -2.35
CA LYS A 387 -10.57 8.12 -3.26
C LYS A 387 -9.12 7.67 -3.10
N ALA A 388 -8.18 8.60 -3.02
CA ALA A 388 -6.77 8.29 -2.77
C ALA A 388 -6.54 7.63 -1.40
N GLU A 389 -7.27 8.02 -0.36
CA GLU A 389 -7.24 7.36 0.95
C GLU A 389 -7.73 5.91 0.86
N ALA A 390 -8.85 5.67 0.16
CA ALA A 390 -9.35 4.32 -0.08
C ALA A 390 -8.34 3.46 -0.86
N LEU A 391 -7.75 4.00 -1.94
CA LEU A 391 -6.72 3.31 -2.73
C LEU A 391 -5.43 3.05 -1.92
N ARG A 392 -5.07 3.95 -1.01
CA ARG A 392 -3.90 3.80 -0.14
C ARG A 392 -4.08 2.69 0.88
N GLY A 393 -5.28 2.56 1.45
CA GLY A 393 -5.64 1.43 2.31
C GLY A 393 -5.50 0.07 1.62
N GLU A 394 -5.48 0.06 0.28
CA GLU A 394 -5.38 -1.14 -0.53
C GLU A 394 -4.03 -1.35 -1.22
N ALA A 395 -3.10 -0.41 -1.07
CA ALA A 395 -1.78 -0.47 -1.69
C ALA A 395 -0.93 -1.66 -1.21
N TRP A 396 -1.26 -2.25 -0.06
CA TRP A 396 -0.58 -3.44 0.47
C TRP A 396 -0.80 -4.67 -0.41
N ARG A 397 -1.96 -4.83 -1.07
CA ARG A 397 -2.27 -6.00 -1.93
C ARG A 397 -1.36 -6.06 -3.17
N PRO A 398 -1.28 -5.03 -4.03
CA PRO A 398 -0.35 -5.04 -5.16
C PRO A 398 1.11 -5.03 -4.72
N ALA A 399 1.45 -4.42 -3.58
CA ALA A 399 2.81 -4.49 -3.02
C ALA A 399 3.19 -5.91 -2.59
N LEU A 400 2.28 -6.62 -1.91
CA LEU A 400 2.46 -8.01 -1.54
C LEU A 400 2.55 -8.90 -2.79
N LEU A 401 1.69 -8.68 -3.78
CA LEU A 401 1.73 -9.42 -5.04
C LEU A 401 3.07 -9.26 -5.77
N ALA A 402 3.60 -8.05 -5.85
CA ALA A 402 4.94 -7.79 -6.40
C ALA A 402 6.00 -8.58 -5.63
N SER A 403 6.06 -8.42 -4.31
CA SER A 403 7.04 -9.14 -3.48
C SER A 403 6.96 -10.66 -3.57
N LEU A 404 5.77 -11.24 -3.75
CA LEU A 404 5.62 -12.69 -3.89
C LEU A 404 5.97 -13.20 -5.30
N ALA A 405 5.78 -12.37 -6.34
CA ALA A 405 6.12 -12.70 -7.73
C ALA A 405 7.63 -12.84 -7.97
N ALA A 406 8.44 -12.26 -7.08
CA ALA A 406 9.89 -12.29 -7.21
C ALA A 406 10.55 -13.63 -6.78
N THR A 407 9.79 -14.65 -6.41
CA THR A 407 10.32 -15.96 -5.97
C THR A 407 10.71 -16.90 -7.11
N ALA A 408 10.50 -16.50 -8.37
CA ALA A 408 10.86 -17.31 -9.53
C ALA A 408 12.39 -17.47 -9.67
N PRO A 409 12.91 -18.68 -9.97
CA PRO A 409 14.36 -18.98 -10.00
C PRO A 409 15.11 -18.42 -11.23
N VAL A 410 14.59 -17.37 -11.87
CA VAL A 410 15.18 -16.75 -13.06
C VAL A 410 15.77 -15.38 -12.67
N PRO A 411 17.10 -15.21 -12.75
CA PRO A 411 17.75 -13.94 -12.41
C PRO A 411 17.16 -12.75 -13.19
N GLY A 412 16.81 -11.68 -12.47
CA GLY A 412 16.26 -10.45 -13.06
C GLY A 412 14.79 -10.51 -13.51
N LEU A 413 14.17 -11.68 -13.53
CA LEU A 413 12.74 -11.83 -13.84
C LEU A 413 11.86 -11.19 -12.74
N GLY A 414 12.21 -11.42 -11.47
CA GLY A 414 11.52 -10.82 -10.33
C GLY A 414 11.50 -9.30 -10.40
N TRP A 415 12.66 -8.68 -10.59
CA TRP A 415 12.78 -7.23 -10.78
C TRP A 415 11.94 -6.70 -11.95
N ALA A 416 11.98 -7.36 -13.11
CA ALA A 416 11.19 -6.94 -14.27
C ALA A 416 9.67 -7.08 -14.03
N CYS A 417 9.24 -8.15 -13.36
CA CYS A 417 7.86 -8.36 -12.95
C CYS A 417 7.40 -7.29 -11.94
N ASP A 418 8.23 -6.99 -10.95
CA ASP A 418 7.98 -5.96 -9.95
C ASP A 418 7.79 -4.58 -10.58
N VAL A 419 8.71 -4.18 -11.47
CA VAL A 419 8.62 -2.92 -12.20
C VAL A 419 7.35 -2.88 -13.07
N ALA A 420 6.99 -3.98 -13.72
CA ALA A 420 5.78 -4.06 -14.54
C ALA A 420 4.50 -3.95 -13.70
N LEU A 421 4.43 -4.64 -12.56
CA LEU A 421 3.29 -4.61 -11.63
C LEU A 421 3.11 -3.22 -11.03
N LEU A 422 4.18 -2.62 -10.50
CA LEU A 422 4.15 -1.28 -9.93
C LEU A 422 3.76 -0.23 -10.97
N ARG A 423 4.31 -0.31 -12.18
CA ARG A 423 3.94 0.58 -13.28
C ARG A 423 2.47 0.43 -13.66
N GLY A 424 1.97 -0.80 -13.72
CA GLY A 424 0.56 -1.09 -13.98
C GLY A 424 -0.36 -0.47 -12.91
N GLN A 425 -0.02 -0.67 -11.64
CA GLN A 425 -0.80 -0.12 -10.52
C GLN A 425 -0.79 1.43 -10.48
N LEU A 426 0.37 2.05 -10.76
CA LEU A 426 0.46 3.51 -10.85
C LEU A 426 -0.36 4.07 -12.02
N ALA A 427 -0.41 3.35 -13.15
CA ALA A 427 -1.28 3.71 -14.27
C ALA A 427 -2.76 3.59 -13.90
N GLU A 428 -3.13 2.58 -13.12
CA GLU A 428 -4.48 2.43 -12.59
C GLU A 428 -4.85 3.56 -11.63
N TYR A 429 -3.97 3.93 -10.68
CA TYR A 429 -4.20 5.09 -9.80
C TYR A 429 -4.38 6.39 -10.58
N ARG A 430 -3.59 6.60 -11.63
CA ARG A 430 -3.71 7.77 -12.52
C ARG A 430 -5.08 7.81 -13.19
N ARG A 431 -5.55 6.66 -13.69
CA ARG A 431 -6.89 6.52 -14.29
C ARG A 431 -7.99 6.76 -13.28
N GLU A 432 -7.91 6.13 -12.12
CA GLU A 432 -8.89 6.22 -11.04
C GLU A 432 -9.05 7.66 -10.50
N LEU A 433 -7.97 8.44 -10.52
CA LEU A 433 -7.96 9.86 -10.13
C LEU A 433 -8.34 10.83 -11.26
N GLY A 434 -8.67 10.32 -12.45
CA GLY A 434 -9.14 11.15 -13.58
C GLY A 434 -8.04 11.96 -14.27
N LEU A 435 -6.78 11.52 -14.17
CA LEU A 435 -5.61 12.20 -14.76
C LEU A 435 -5.28 11.71 -16.18
N GLU A 436 -6.17 10.94 -16.80
CA GLU A 436 -6.02 10.53 -18.20
C GLU A 436 -6.20 11.71 -19.16
N PRO A 437 -5.44 11.78 -20.27
CA PRO A 437 -5.53 12.88 -21.23
C PRO A 437 -6.96 13.12 -21.74
N GLY A 438 -7.73 12.04 -21.97
CA GLY A 438 -9.13 12.14 -22.37
C GLY A 438 -10.04 12.73 -21.29
N ALA A 439 -9.82 12.38 -20.02
CA ALA A 439 -10.57 12.92 -18.89
C ALA A 439 -10.26 14.41 -18.68
N LEU A 440 -8.99 14.80 -18.78
CA LEU A 440 -8.56 16.19 -18.71
C LEU A 440 -9.17 17.02 -19.86
N ALA A 441 -9.10 16.53 -21.10
CA ALA A 441 -9.66 17.22 -22.26
C ALA A 441 -11.18 17.38 -22.18
N ARG A 442 -11.90 16.42 -21.57
CA ARG A 442 -13.33 16.55 -21.30
C ARG A 442 -13.61 17.65 -20.28
N ARG A 443 -12.85 17.68 -19.19
CA ARG A 443 -12.99 18.70 -18.16
C ARG A 443 -12.66 20.10 -18.70
N GLU A 444 -11.61 20.24 -19.49
CA GLU A 444 -11.27 21.48 -20.18
C GLU A 444 -12.42 21.98 -21.05
N ARG A 445 -13.02 21.10 -21.85
CA ARG A 445 -14.22 21.42 -22.65
C ARG A 445 -15.40 21.84 -21.78
N ALA A 446 -15.66 21.13 -20.69
CA ALA A 446 -16.76 21.43 -19.77
C ALA A 446 -16.58 22.78 -19.05
N LEU A 447 -15.33 23.20 -18.83
CA LEU A 447 -14.96 24.47 -18.20
C LEU A 447 -14.69 25.59 -19.22
N GLY A 448 -14.77 25.32 -20.52
CA GLY A 448 -14.44 26.29 -21.57
C GLY A 448 -12.95 26.68 -21.61
N LEU A 449 -12.06 25.83 -21.09
CA LEU A 449 -10.62 26.08 -21.03
C LEU A 449 -9.91 25.68 -22.34
N PRO A 450 -8.80 26.36 -22.70
CA PRO A 450 -7.95 25.92 -23.80
C PRO A 450 -7.40 24.50 -23.59
N PRO A 451 -7.25 23.69 -24.66
CA PRO A 451 -6.67 22.36 -24.56
C PRO A 451 -5.28 22.37 -23.91
N GLY A 452 -5.05 21.50 -22.94
CA GLY A 452 -3.79 21.35 -22.22
C GLY A 452 -3.61 22.27 -21.01
N THR A 453 -4.58 23.13 -20.70
CA THR A 453 -4.55 24.01 -19.51
C THR A 453 -4.50 23.20 -18.22
N LEU A 454 -5.34 22.16 -18.09
CA LEU A 454 -5.37 21.31 -16.88
C LEU A 454 -4.21 20.32 -16.87
N ALA A 455 -3.80 19.82 -18.04
CA ALA A 455 -2.61 18.97 -18.14
C ALA A 455 -1.35 19.68 -17.61
N ALA A 456 -1.22 21.00 -17.85
CA ALA A 456 -0.13 21.80 -17.33
C ALA A 456 -0.13 21.97 -15.80
N LEU A 457 -1.28 21.76 -15.13
CA LEU A 457 -1.38 21.82 -13.66
C LEU A 457 -0.89 20.52 -13.00
N ALA A 458 -0.95 19.39 -13.71
CA ALA A 458 -0.45 18.12 -13.23
C ALA A 458 1.08 18.09 -13.36
N ARG A 459 1.79 18.25 -12.24
CA ARG A 459 3.23 18.50 -12.22
C ARG A 459 4.07 17.23 -12.13
N SER A 460 3.50 16.13 -11.65
CA SER A 460 4.24 14.87 -11.53
C SER A 460 4.48 14.21 -12.88
N ALA A 461 5.62 13.52 -13.00
CA ALA A 461 5.89 12.66 -14.15
C ALA A 461 4.87 11.51 -14.26
N LEU A 462 4.29 11.08 -13.14
CA LEU A 462 3.32 9.98 -13.09
C LEU A 462 1.99 10.36 -13.74
N SER A 463 1.58 11.63 -13.66
CA SER A 463 0.39 12.14 -14.36
C SER A 463 0.50 12.06 -15.88
N HIS A 464 1.72 12.07 -16.41
CA HIS A 464 2.01 11.91 -17.84
C HIS A 464 2.23 10.45 -18.27
N GLY A 465 2.11 9.51 -17.33
CA GLY A 465 2.33 8.08 -17.52
C GLY A 465 3.61 7.59 -16.86
N ALA A 466 3.48 6.54 -16.05
CA ALA A 466 4.61 5.92 -15.39
C ALA A 466 5.51 5.19 -16.42
N THR A 467 6.72 5.71 -16.66
CA THR A 467 7.74 5.02 -17.45
C THR A 467 8.43 3.94 -16.62
N ARG A 468 9.07 2.98 -17.30
CA ARG A 468 9.87 1.96 -16.64
C ARG A 468 10.98 2.59 -15.80
N GLU A 469 11.69 3.55 -16.39
CA GLU A 469 12.84 4.23 -15.80
C GLU A 469 12.43 5.03 -14.55
N ALA A 470 11.25 5.66 -14.57
CA ALA A 470 10.73 6.42 -13.44
C ALA A 470 10.35 5.53 -12.24
N VAL A 471 9.91 4.30 -12.50
CA VAL A 471 9.64 3.30 -11.46
C VAL A 471 10.97 2.75 -10.93
N GLU A 472 11.92 2.41 -11.80
CA GLU A 472 13.26 1.94 -11.42
C GLU A 472 14.06 2.98 -10.62
N GLU A 473 13.93 4.27 -10.94
CA GLU A 473 14.52 5.37 -10.17
C GLU A 473 13.93 5.48 -8.77
N ARG A 474 12.60 5.43 -8.64
CA ARG A 474 11.93 5.43 -7.33
C ARG A 474 12.37 4.23 -6.50
N LEU A 475 12.37 3.04 -7.09
CA LEU A 475 12.86 1.82 -6.43
C LEU A 475 14.31 1.95 -5.97
N ARG A 476 15.18 2.59 -6.77
CA ARG A 476 16.57 2.90 -6.34
C ARG A 476 16.63 3.91 -5.20
N GLY A 477 15.74 4.89 -5.15
CA GLY A 477 15.62 5.82 -4.03
C GLY A 477 15.33 5.10 -2.72
N TRP A 478 14.41 4.13 -2.76
CA TRP A 478 14.11 3.23 -1.65
C TRP A 478 15.25 2.22 -1.35
N ALA A 479 16.14 1.95 -2.32
CA ALA A 479 17.34 1.15 -2.13
C ALA A 479 18.53 1.94 -1.53
N GLY A 480 18.55 3.27 -1.66
CA GLY A 480 19.64 4.16 -1.23
C GLY A 480 19.52 4.67 0.22
N GLU A 481 18.34 4.62 0.83
CA GLU A 481 18.10 4.97 2.24
C GLU A 481 18.46 3.82 3.20
N GLY A 482 19.66 3.26 3.06
CA GLY A 482 20.49 2.67 4.12
C GLY A 482 19.97 1.64 5.13
N ARG A 483 18.70 1.20 5.19
CA ARG A 483 18.21 0.31 6.28
C ARG A 483 17.04 -0.66 5.98
N ALA A 484 16.49 -0.79 4.77
CA ALA A 484 15.31 -1.66 4.63
C ALA A 484 15.07 -2.27 3.23
N GLY A 485 16.12 -2.83 2.63
CA GLY A 485 16.03 -3.55 1.35
C GLY A 485 15.84 -5.08 1.44
N GLY A 486 16.14 -5.74 2.56
CA GLY A 486 16.33 -7.20 2.57
C GLY A 486 15.58 -8.03 3.61
N VAL A 487 14.97 -7.42 4.65
CA VAL A 487 14.29 -8.19 5.71
C VAL A 487 12.88 -7.67 5.93
N LEU A 488 11.94 -8.60 5.81
CA LEU A 488 10.53 -8.46 6.08
C LEU A 488 10.35 -8.31 7.60
N LEU A 489 10.44 -7.08 8.11
CA LEU A 489 10.29 -6.77 9.54
C LEU A 489 8.83 -7.02 10.01
N GLY A 490 8.68 -7.89 11.02
CA GLY A 490 7.51 -7.92 11.92
C GLY A 490 6.43 -8.97 11.71
N ALA A 491 5.78 -9.05 10.53
CA ALA A 491 4.46 -9.72 10.44
C ALA A 491 4.33 -10.82 9.38
N LEU A 492 4.91 -10.62 8.20
CA LEU A 492 4.73 -11.53 7.05
C LEU A 492 5.87 -12.57 6.93
N GLY A 493 6.77 -12.66 7.92
CA GLY A 493 8.04 -13.40 7.82
C GLY A 493 7.86 -14.89 7.50
N PHE A 494 6.69 -15.41 7.86
CA PHE A 494 6.27 -16.78 7.57
C PHE A 494 6.12 -17.09 6.08
N LEU A 495 5.87 -16.09 5.22
CA LEU A 495 5.75 -16.29 3.76
C LEU A 495 7.08 -16.69 3.11
N PHE A 496 8.21 -16.43 3.77
CA PHE A 496 9.55 -16.64 3.22
C PHE A 496 10.43 -17.45 4.19
N PRO A 497 10.14 -18.76 4.38
CA PRO A 497 10.82 -19.59 5.39
C PRO A 497 12.30 -19.88 5.09
N VAL A 498 12.79 -19.61 3.87
CA VAL A 498 14.20 -19.81 3.46
C VAL A 498 14.58 -18.71 2.47
N GLY A 499 15.17 -17.58 2.92
CA GLY A 499 16.01 -16.64 2.13
C GLY A 499 15.60 -16.24 0.70
N GLY A 500 14.38 -16.53 0.24
CA GLY A 500 14.05 -16.68 -1.17
C GLY A 500 13.96 -15.37 -1.93
N ALA A 501 13.52 -14.30 -1.25
CA ALA A 501 13.46 -12.96 -1.84
C ALA A 501 14.87 -12.37 -2.08
N VAL A 502 15.83 -12.70 -1.20
CA VAL A 502 17.20 -12.16 -1.30
C VAL A 502 18.02 -12.89 -2.36
N ALA A 503 17.72 -14.18 -2.62
CA ALA A 503 18.42 -14.98 -3.61
C ALA A 503 18.08 -14.62 -5.08
N THR A 504 16.92 -14.02 -5.34
CA THR A 504 16.41 -13.73 -6.70
C THR A 504 16.42 -12.25 -7.07
N GLY A 505 16.77 -11.36 -6.14
CA GLY A 505 16.78 -9.91 -6.36
C GLY A 505 15.38 -9.28 -6.40
N GLY A 506 14.41 -9.88 -5.70
CA GLY A 506 13.06 -9.34 -5.55
C GLY A 506 12.98 -8.15 -4.62
N LEU A 507 12.05 -7.23 -4.89
CA LEU A 507 11.78 -6.12 -3.99
C LEU A 507 11.24 -6.60 -2.64
N GLY A 508 11.77 -6.06 -1.54
CA GLY A 508 11.08 -6.10 -0.26
C GLY A 508 9.73 -5.39 -0.36
N TYR A 509 8.69 -5.95 0.29
CA TYR A 509 7.34 -5.39 0.37
C TYR A 509 7.32 -3.89 0.66
N ARG A 510 8.22 -3.43 1.53
CA ARG A 510 8.37 -2.01 1.90
C ARG A 510 8.71 -1.11 0.71
N ALA A 511 9.60 -1.56 -0.19
CA ALA A 511 9.97 -0.77 -1.35
C ALA A 511 8.80 -0.68 -2.35
N ALA A 512 8.13 -1.81 -2.61
CA ALA A 512 6.95 -1.85 -3.46
C ALA A 512 5.81 -0.96 -2.90
N HIS A 513 5.47 -1.14 -1.63
CA HIS A 513 4.45 -0.33 -0.94
C HIS A 513 4.82 1.15 -0.88
N GLY A 514 6.10 1.45 -0.62
CA GLY A 514 6.64 2.82 -0.58
C GLY A 514 6.50 3.53 -1.93
N VAL A 515 6.86 2.87 -3.02
CA VAL A 515 6.69 3.39 -4.39
C VAL A 515 5.22 3.64 -4.71
N LEU A 516 4.32 2.71 -4.38
CA LEU A 516 2.88 2.89 -4.61
C LEU A 516 2.31 4.04 -3.76
N SER A 517 2.67 4.11 -2.49
CA SER A 517 2.19 5.15 -1.56
C SER A 517 2.67 6.54 -1.96
N GLN A 518 3.96 6.67 -2.30
CA GLN A 518 4.54 7.92 -2.78
C GLN A 518 3.93 8.32 -4.13
N GLY A 519 3.83 7.39 -5.07
CA GLY A 519 3.23 7.67 -6.37
C GLY A 519 1.76 8.07 -6.28
N LEU A 520 0.99 7.42 -5.41
CA LEU A 520 -0.39 7.78 -5.14
C LEU A 520 -0.52 9.17 -4.49
N ALA A 521 0.40 9.56 -3.61
CA ALA A 521 0.42 10.91 -3.03
C ALA A 521 0.73 12.00 -4.08
N GLU A 522 1.67 11.74 -5.00
CA GLU A 522 1.97 12.63 -6.12
C GLU A 522 0.75 12.79 -7.04
N LEU A 523 0.12 11.69 -7.43
CA LEU A 523 -1.09 11.69 -8.27
C LEU A 523 -2.27 12.37 -7.56
N GLN A 524 -2.43 12.15 -6.26
CA GLN A 524 -3.47 12.82 -5.46
C GLN A 524 -3.28 14.34 -5.52
N ALA A 525 -2.07 14.84 -5.32
CA ALA A 525 -1.78 16.28 -5.35
C ALA A 525 -2.08 16.89 -6.73
N ASP A 526 -1.74 16.19 -7.81
CA ASP A 526 -2.06 16.62 -9.17
C ASP A 526 -3.57 16.60 -9.45
N ALA A 527 -4.28 15.57 -8.99
CA ALA A 527 -5.74 15.48 -9.13
C ALA A 527 -6.43 16.61 -8.36
N GLU A 528 -5.98 16.94 -7.15
CA GLU A 528 -6.49 18.08 -6.38
C GLU A 528 -6.27 19.41 -7.11
N ALA A 529 -5.10 19.60 -7.74
CA ALA A 529 -4.80 20.81 -8.50
C ALA A 529 -5.70 20.94 -9.75
N VAL A 530 -5.90 19.85 -10.50
CA VAL A 530 -6.77 19.79 -11.69
C VAL A 530 -8.25 20.01 -11.33
N LEU A 531 -8.70 19.41 -10.23
CA LEU A 531 -10.10 19.48 -9.79
C LEU A 531 -10.41 20.79 -9.05
N GLY A 532 -9.40 21.42 -8.45
CA GLY A 532 -9.50 22.74 -7.81
C GLY A 532 -9.42 23.91 -8.78
N ALA A 533 -9.07 23.67 -10.05
CA ALA A 533 -9.13 24.68 -11.09
C ALA A 533 -10.60 25.03 -11.39
N ASP A 534 -11.03 26.19 -10.91
CA ASP A 534 -12.30 26.81 -11.24
C ASP A 534 -12.03 28.09 -12.03
N PRO A 535 -12.38 28.16 -13.33
CA PRO A 535 -12.49 29.45 -13.98
C PRO A 535 -13.67 30.15 -13.32
N GLY A 536 -13.40 31.23 -12.58
CA GLY A 536 -14.45 32.11 -12.06
C GLY A 536 -15.46 32.49 -13.16
N PRO A 537 -16.64 33.01 -12.79
CA PRO A 537 -17.73 33.22 -13.73
C PRO A 537 -17.24 34.00 -14.96
N PRO A 538 -17.68 33.64 -16.18
CA PRO A 538 -17.27 34.35 -17.39
C PRO A 538 -17.60 35.83 -17.20
N GLU A 539 -16.61 36.71 -17.43
CA GLU A 539 -16.86 38.14 -17.48
C GLU A 539 -17.94 38.39 -18.55
N ALA A 540 -19.05 38.98 -18.12
CA ALA A 540 -20.28 39.16 -18.88
C ALA A 540 -20.14 40.17 -20.01
#